data_AF-A0A8D0TC57-F1
#
_entry.id   AF-A0A8D0TC57-F1
#
_cell.length_a   1.000
_cell.length_b   1.000
_cell.length_c   1.000
_cell.angle_alpha   90.00
_cell.angle_beta   90.00
_cell.angle_gamma   90.00
#
_symmetry.space_group_name_H-M   'P 1'
#
loop_
_entity.id
_entity.type
_entity.pdbx_description
1 polymer ?
#
loop_
_entity_poly.entity_id
_entity_poly.type
_entity_poly.pdbx_seq_one_letter_code
_entity_poly.pdbx_strand_id
1 'polypeptide(L)'
;MALRAAVFDLDGVLALPSITTSWARAEEKLALPRGFLNEAFKKGGQDGSVARVMTGEITFSQWVPFMEEDCRKCAEDSGIRLPENFSVKHIFDKALSAKKINYPMLQAALTLKKKGFSTCILTNNWLDDSAQRGSRAQLMCELRPHFDFLIESCRVGMAKPDPQIYKLMLDTLKAEPNEVVFLDDVGTHLKPVRDLGMATILVHDTDTALRELEKVTGVQLLQTPALPPTSCDPSALSHGYVLIKPGVRLHFVEMGSGPAVCLCHGFPESWFSWRYQIPALAQAGFRVLAVDMKGYGESSAPPEIEEYSLEVLCKDMVTFLNKLGLSQAVFIGHDWGGVLVWNMALFYPERVRAGGSRDPLPGLFRRGPHISGAVASLNTPFMPSNPNVSPMEIIKANPVFDYQLYFQEPGVAEAELEQNLDRTFKNFFRAHDETFLTTNRVRELGGLFVGTPEEPSLSRLVTEEDIQFYVQQFKKSGFRGPLNWYRNMERNWQWGCKGSGRKILIPALMVTAENDLVLHPKMSKHMENWIPNLKRGHIKDCGHWTQIDKPAELNRILIEWLETDARNPLVDSKL
;
A
#
# COMPACT_ATOMS: atom_id res chain seq x y z
N MET A 1 -23.93 4.35 -31.02
CA MET A 1 -23.91 3.50 -29.81
C MET A 1 -22.86 4.07 -28.87
N ALA A 2 -23.04 3.94 -27.56
CA ALA A 2 -22.07 4.48 -26.59
C ALA A 2 -20.90 3.51 -26.43
N LEU A 3 -19.68 4.04 -26.28
CA LEU A 3 -18.51 3.24 -25.91
C LEU A 3 -18.76 2.60 -24.54
N ARG A 4 -18.37 1.33 -24.38
CA ARG A 4 -18.46 0.59 -23.10
C ARG A 4 -17.19 -0.17 -22.74
N ALA A 5 -16.16 -0.15 -23.58
CA ALA A 5 -14.87 -0.74 -23.25
C ALA A 5 -13.69 0.15 -23.68
N ALA A 6 -12.62 0.10 -22.91
CA ALA A 6 -11.39 0.84 -23.17
C ALA A 6 -10.18 -0.08 -23.09
N VAL A 7 -9.36 -0.07 -24.14
CA VAL A 7 -8.19 -0.92 -24.29
C VAL A 7 -6.94 -0.05 -24.36
N PHE A 8 -5.94 -0.42 -23.58
CA PHE A 8 -4.70 0.34 -23.42
C PHE A 8 -3.51 -0.55 -23.77
N ASP A 9 -2.56 -0.02 -24.56
CA ASP A 9 -1.23 -0.63 -24.61
C ASP A 9 -0.49 -0.43 -23.26
N LEU A 10 0.53 -1.25 -23.06
CA LEU A 10 1.44 -1.11 -21.94
C LEU A 10 2.58 -0.13 -22.24
N ASP A 11 3.40 -0.41 -23.25
CA ASP A 11 4.56 0.44 -23.56
C ASP A 11 4.11 1.76 -24.18
N GLY A 12 4.68 2.89 -23.75
CA GLY A 12 4.33 4.21 -24.31
C GLY A 12 2.95 4.76 -23.91
N VAL A 13 2.08 3.93 -23.32
CA VAL A 13 0.73 4.32 -22.89
C VAL A 13 0.59 4.21 -21.37
N LEU A 14 0.51 2.99 -20.81
CA LEU A 14 0.41 2.77 -19.35
C LEU A 14 1.76 2.79 -18.64
N ALA A 15 2.87 2.60 -19.35
CA ALA A 15 4.23 2.63 -18.81
C ALA A 15 5.15 3.50 -19.67
N LEU A 16 5.82 4.44 -19.01
CA LEU A 16 6.73 5.42 -19.63
C LEU A 16 8.12 5.37 -18.99
N PRO A 17 9.19 5.71 -19.73
CA PRO A 17 9.20 6.02 -21.16
C PRO A 17 9.01 4.76 -22.02
N SER A 18 8.56 4.94 -23.28
CA SER A 18 8.49 3.84 -24.23
C SER A 18 9.88 3.23 -24.49
N ILE A 19 9.92 1.99 -24.97
CA ILE A 19 11.17 1.33 -25.29
C ILE A 19 11.91 2.03 -26.43
N THR A 20 11.17 2.54 -27.42
CA THR A 20 11.70 3.29 -28.56
C THR A 20 12.33 4.61 -28.13
N THR A 21 11.73 5.31 -27.16
CA THR A 21 12.32 6.52 -26.55
C THR A 21 13.59 6.18 -25.78
N SER A 22 13.62 5.04 -25.09
CA SER A 22 14.79 4.58 -24.35
C SER A 22 15.94 4.19 -25.28
N TRP A 23 15.64 3.58 -26.43
CA TRP A 23 16.62 3.28 -27.47
C TRP A 23 17.18 4.53 -28.12
N ALA A 24 16.37 5.54 -28.44
CA ALA A 24 16.88 6.80 -28.98
C ALA A 24 17.94 7.45 -28.07
N ARG A 25 17.72 7.40 -26.75
CA ARG A 25 18.72 7.87 -25.75
C ARG A 25 19.95 6.97 -25.67
N ALA A 26 19.81 5.67 -25.92
CA ALA A 26 20.93 4.74 -25.96
C ALA A 26 21.78 4.94 -27.22
N GLU A 27 21.15 5.12 -28.38
CA GLU A 27 21.79 5.46 -29.65
C GLU A 27 22.63 6.71 -29.51
N GLU A 28 22.07 7.79 -28.95
CA GLU A 28 22.79 9.05 -28.71
C GLU A 28 24.03 8.84 -27.82
N LYS A 29 23.91 8.08 -26.72
CA LYS A 29 25.03 7.79 -25.82
C LYS A 29 26.12 6.93 -26.44
N LEU A 30 25.74 6.04 -27.35
CA LEU A 30 26.64 5.14 -28.06
C LEU A 30 27.15 5.75 -29.37
N ALA A 31 26.78 6.99 -29.67
CA ALA A 31 27.07 7.67 -30.93
C ALA A 31 26.63 6.87 -32.17
N LEU A 32 25.51 6.15 -32.06
CA LEU A 32 24.89 5.41 -33.16
C LEU A 32 23.90 6.32 -33.91
N PRO A 33 23.68 6.09 -35.22
CA PRO A 33 22.66 6.82 -35.96
C PRO A 33 21.28 6.65 -35.35
N ARG A 34 20.49 7.73 -35.40
CA ARG A 34 19.12 7.73 -34.90
C ARG A 34 18.28 6.70 -35.65
N GLY A 35 17.61 5.83 -34.89
CA GLY A 35 16.76 4.77 -35.44
C GLY A 35 17.48 3.44 -35.68
N PHE A 36 18.80 3.37 -35.49
CA PHE A 36 19.59 2.16 -35.69
C PHE A 36 19.05 0.94 -34.93
N LEU A 37 18.76 1.07 -33.63
CA LEU A 37 18.23 -0.01 -32.81
C LEU A 37 16.81 -0.40 -33.22
N ASN A 38 16.01 0.59 -33.65
CA ASN A 38 14.66 0.34 -34.17
C ASN A 38 14.68 -0.45 -35.49
N GLU A 39 15.63 -0.16 -36.38
CA GLU A 39 15.80 -0.91 -37.63
C GLU A 39 16.26 -2.34 -37.37
N ALA A 40 17.26 -2.53 -36.51
CA ALA A 40 17.71 -3.85 -36.10
C ALA A 40 16.57 -4.66 -35.46
N PHE A 41 15.75 -4.01 -34.62
CA PHE A 41 14.60 -4.66 -33.96
C PHE A 41 13.50 -5.07 -34.94
N LYS A 42 13.35 -4.37 -36.07
CA LYS A 42 12.34 -4.72 -37.09
C LYS A 42 12.87 -5.71 -38.14
N LYS A 43 14.16 -6.09 -38.07
CA LYS A 43 14.80 -6.98 -39.04
C LYS A 43 14.11 -8.34 -39.07
N GLY A 44 13.82 -8.83 -40.28
CA GLY A 44 13.11 -10.10 -40.52
C GLY A 44 11.57 -10.02 -40.44
N GLY A 45 10.98 -8.92 -39.99
CA GLY A 45 9.52 -8.74 -40.00
C GLY A 45 8.79 -9.84 -39.23
N GLN A 46 7.78 -10.45 -39.85
CA GLN A 46 6.95 -11.50 -39.23
C GLN A 46 7.71 -12.83 -39.02
N ASP A 47 8.77 -13.09 -39.78
CA ASP A 47 9.62 -14.28 -39.64
C ASP A 47 10.87 -14.01 -38.78
N GLY A 48 10.99 -12.78 -38.25
CA GLY A 48 12.15 -12.31 -37.49
C GLY A 48 12.21 -12.84 -36.05
N SER A 49 13.38 -12.68 -35.43
CA SER A 49 13.62 -13.05 -34.03
C SER A 49 12.66 -12.34 -33.06
N VAL A 50 12.27 -11.11 -33.38
CA VAL A 50 11.34 -10.29 -32.59
C VAL A 50 9.91 -10.82 -32.64
N ALA A 51 9.43 -11.32 -33.78
CA ALA A 51 8.11 -11.93 -33.83
C ALA A 51 8.03 -13.14 -32.89
N ARG A 52 9.05 -14.00 -32.93
CA ARG A 52 9.15 -15.21 -32.09
C ARG A 52 9.18 -14.92 -30.60
N VAL A 53 9.90 -13.87 -30.16
CA VAL A 53 9.92 -13.49 -28.74
C VAL A 53 8.59 -12.88 -28.29
N MET A 54 7.91 -12.13 -29.18
CA MET A 54 6.61 -11.52 -28.90
C MET A 54 5.46 -12.53 -28.93
N THR A 55 5.56 -13.62 -29.69
CA THR A 55 4.59 -14.73 -29.67
C THR A 55 4.90 -15.76 -28.58
N GLY A 56 6.02 -15.62 -27.86
CA GLY A 56 6.39 -16.48 -26.73
C GLY A 56 7.06 -17.80 -27.14
N GLU A 57 7.46 -17.96 -28.40
CA GLU A 57 8.20 -19.13 -28.87
C GLU A 57 9.60 -19.24 -28.26
N ILE A 58 10.21 -18.09 -27.94
CA ILE A 58 11.51 -17.99 -27.27
C ILE A 58 11.44 -16.98 -26.11
N THR A 59 12.33 -17.14 -25.14
CA THR A 59 12.44 -16.23 -24.00
C THR A 59 13.29 -15.00 -24.33
N PHE A 60 13.25 -13.99 -23.46
CA PHE A 60 14.10 -12.80 -23.56
C PHE A 60 15.59 -13.16 -23.65
N SER A 61 16.08 -14.03 -22.78
CA SER A 61 17.50 -14.41 -22.77
C SER A 61 17.91 -15.18 -24.01
N GLN A 62 17.01 -15.98 -24.59
CA GLN A 62 17.25 -16.65 -25.88
C GLN A 62 17.22 -15.67 -27.06
N TRP A 63 16.43 -14.60 -26.96
CA TRP A 63 16.28 -13.59 -28.00
C TRP A 63 17.49 -12.64 -28.10
N VAL A 64 18.10 -12.27 -26.97
CA VAL A 64 19.22 -11.30 -26.92
C VAL A 64 20.35 -11.60 -27.93
N PRO A 65 20.88 -12.83 -28.06
CA PRO A 65 21.93 -13.13 -29.04
C PRO A 65 21.49 -12.92 -30.50
N PHE A 66 20.22 -13.16 -30.84
CA PHE A 66 19.70 -12.89 -32.18
C PHE A 66 19.66 -11.39 -32.45
N MET A 67 19.20 -10.60 -31.49
CA MET A 67 19.19 -9.13 -31.62
C MET A 67 20.59 -8.54 -31.73
N GLU A 68 21.58 -9.10 -31.04
CA GLU A 68 22.98 -8.67 -31.20
C GLU A 68 23.52 -8.97 -32.60
N GLU A 69 23.15 -10.11 -33.17
CA GLU A 69 23.48 -10.46 -34.55
C GLU A 69 22.78 -9.54 -35.57
N ASP A 70 21.51 -9.22 -35.35
CA ASP A 70 20.77 -8.28 -36.20
C ASP A 70 21.38 -6.87 -36.15
N CYS A 71 21.81 -6.42 -34.96
CA CYS A 71 22.59 -5.19 -34.79
C CYS A 71 23.91 -5.23 -35.55
N ARG A 72 24.68 -6.33 -35.47
CA ARG A 72 25.95 -6.47 -36.20
C ARG A 72 25.75 -6.36 -37.70
N LYS A 73 24.75 -7.07 -38.24
CA LYS A 73 24.41 -7.00 -39.68
C LYS A 73 23.98 -5.60 -40.10
N CYS A 74 23.10 -4.94 -39.33
CA CYS A 74 22.70 -3.55 -39.63
C CYS A 74 23.89 -2.59 -39.61
N ALA A 75 24.85 -2.80 -38.70
CA ALA A 75 26.06 -1.99 -38.63
C ALA A 75 26.95 -2.22 -39.86
N GLU A 76 27.14 -3.47 -40.28
CA GLU A 76 27.86 -3.82 -41.52
C GLU A 76 27.20 -3.22 -42.75
N ASP A 77 25.88 -3.40 -42.90
CA ASP A 77 25.07 -2.88 -44.02
C ASP A 77 25.18 -1.33 -44.15
N SER A 78 25.35 -0.64 -43.01
CA SER A 78 25.39 0.81 -42.93
C SER A 78 26.81 1.40 -42.81
N GLY A 79 27.85 0.56 -42.81
CA GLY A 79 29.24 0.99 -42.63
C GLY A 79 29.56 1.59 -41.25
N ILE A 80 28.79 1.22 -40.22
CA ILE A 80 28.92 1.70 -38.84
C ILE A 80 29.75 0.70 -38.04
N ARG A 81 30.63 1.19 -37.16
CA ARG A 81 31.33 0.35 -36.19
C ARG A 81 30.62 0.39 -34.83
N LEU A 82 30.17 -0.76 -34.34
CA LEU A 82 29.60 -0.87 -32.99
C LEU A 82 30.69 -0.65 -31.92
N PRO A 83 30.37 0.01 -30.79
CA PRO A 83 31.29 0.14 -29.65
C PRO A 83 31.70 -1.23 -29.08
N GLU A 84 32.93 -1.36 -28.55
CA GLU A 84 33.44 -2.62 -28.00
C GLU A 84 32.62 -3.15 -26.80
N ASN A 85 31.97 -2.25 -26.08
CA ASN A 85 31.10 -2.56 -24.94
C ASN A 85 29.60 -2.61 -25.31
N PHE A 86 29.26 -2.68 -26.59
CA PHE A 86 27.88 -2.80 -27.04
C PHE A 86 27.25 -4.09 -26.50
N SER A 87 26.12 -3.95 -25.80
CA SER A 87 25.36 -5.08 -25.29
C SER A 87 23.87 -4.77 -25.33
N VAL A 88 23.13 -5.58 -26.09
CA VAL A 88 21.67 -5.46 -26.17
C VAL A 88 21.06 -5.70 -24.79
N LYS A 89 21.55 -6.71 -24.06
CA LYS A 89 21.11 -7.00 -22.71
C LYS A 89 21.21 -5.77 -21.80
N HIS A 90 22.35 -5.09 -21.78
CA HIS A 90 22.53 -3.91 -20.92
C HIS A 90 21.61 -2.76 -21.31
N ILE A 91 21.41 -2.51 -22.61
CA ILE A 91 20.51 -1.47 -23.13
C ILE A 91 19.06 -1.76 -22.68
N PHE A 92 18.61 -3.01 -22.82
CA PHE A 92 17.25 -3.41 -22.43
C PHE A 92 17.05 -3.44 -20.91
N ASP A 93 17.99 -4.01 -20.13
CA ASP A 93 17.93 -4.00 -18.66
C ASP A 93 17.78 -2.56 -18.13
N LYS A 94 18.53 -1.61 -18.71
CA LYS A 94 18.46 -0.19 -18.37
C LYS A 94 17.15 0.47 -18.82
N ALA A 95 16.64 0.14 -19.99
CA ALA A 95 15.36 0.65 -20.47
C ALA A 95 14.20 0.16 -19.59
N LEU A 96 14.19 -1.14 -19.25
CA LEU A 96 13.14 -1.75 -18.44
C LEU A 96 13.14 -1.24 -17.00
N SER A 97 14.32 -1.10 -16.38
CA SER A 97 14.44 -0.53 -15.03
C SER A 97 14.07 0.95 -14.95
N ALA A 98 14.10 1.68 -16.06
CA ALA A 98 13.67 3.07 -16.12
C ALA A 98 12.15 3.24 -16.31
N LYS A 99 11.42 2.18 -16.68
CA LYS A 99 9.97 2.25 -16.88
C LYS A 99 9.24 2.45 -15.56
N LYS A 100 8.26 3.36 -15.58
CA LYS A 100 7.34 3.66 -14.50
C LYS A 100 5.93 3.73 -15.04
N ILE A 101 4.95 3.53 -14.17
CA ILE A 101 3.54 3.67 -14.53
C ILE A 101 3.23 5.12 -14.90
N ASN A 102 2.50 5.29 -15.99
CA ASN A 102 1.89 6.55 -16.38
C ASN A 102 0.63 6.78 -15.54
N TYR A 103 0.81 7.34 -14.35
CA TYR A 103 -0.27 7.52 -13.38
C TYR A 103 -1.48 8.28 -13.94
N PRO A 104 -1.34 9.40 -14.67
CA PRO A 104 -2.50 10.05 -15.29
C PRO A 104 -3.31 9.12 -16.21
N MET A 105 -2.64 8.27 -17.00
CA MET A 105 -3.32 7.28 -17.85
C MET A 105 -3.99 6.18 -17.04
N LEU A 106 -3.34 5.68 -15.98
CA LEU A 106 -3.95 4.70 -15.06
C LEU A 106 -5.18 5.28 -14.35
N GLN A 107 -5.12 6.55 -13.91
CA GLN A 107 -6.25 7.24 -13.27
C GLN A 107 -7.44 7.37 -14.22
N ALA A 108 -7.19 7.65 -15.50
CA ALA A 108 -8.24 7.66 -16.52
C ALA A 108 -8.87 6.27 -16.70
N ALA A 109 -8.07 5.21 -16.77
CA ALA A 109 -8.57 3.84 -16.85
C ALA A 109 -9.44 3.46 -15.63
N LEU A 110 -9.00 3.83 -14.42
CA LEU A 110 -9.77 3.63 -13.18
C LEU A 110 -11.09 4.41 -13.18
N THR A 111 -11.07 5.65 -13.67
CA THR A 111 -12.27 6.49 -13.78
C THR A 111 -13.28 5.91 -14.77
N LEU A 112 -12.82 5.43 -15.93
CA LEU A 112 -13.67 4.74 -16.91
C LEU A 112 -14.27 3.47 -16.32
N LYS A 113 -13.46 2.65 -15.64
CA LYS A 113 -13.93 1.43 -14.96
C LYS A 113 -15.01 1.75 -13.92
N LYS A 114 -14.81 2.80 -13.10
CA LYS A 114 -15.82 3.28 -12.14
C LYS A 114 -17.12 3.76 -12.80
N LYS A 115 -17.05 4.20 -14.07
CA LYS A 115 -18.22 4.56 -14.90
C LYS A 115 -18.82 3.37 -15.65
N GLY A 116 -18.37 2.14 -15.37
CA GLY A 116 -18.93 0.91 -15.91
C GLY A 116 -18.28 0.42 -17.20
N PHE A 117 -17.14 1.00 -17.62
CA PHE A 117 -16.40 0.48 -18.77
C PHE A 117 -15.68 -0.81 -18.40
N SER A 118 -15.69 -1.79 -19.31
CA SER A 118 -14.73 -2.90 -19.25
C SER A 118 -13.35 -2.42 -19.68
N THR A 119 -12.33 -2.68 -18.89
CA THR A 119 -10.96 -2.21 -19.17
C THR A 119 -10.00 -3.37 -19.43
N CYS A 120 -9.16 -3.23 -20.46
CA CYS A 120 -8.20 -4.26 -20.86
C CYS A 120 -6.82 -3.66 -21.16
N ILE A 121 -5.77 -4.35 -20.73
CA ILE A 121 -4.41 -4.12 -21.25
C ILE A 121 -4.17 -5.08 -22.41
N LEU A 122 -3.85 -4.57 -23.60
CA LEU A 122 -3.42 -5.39 -24.75
C LEU A 122 -1.99 -5.02 -25.15
N THR A 123 -1.03 -5.89 -24.84
CA THR A 123 0.39 -5.58 -24.99
C THR A 123 1.16 -6.62 -25.80
N ASN A 124 2.03 -6.13 -26.70
CA ASN A 124 3.12 -6.93 -27.24
C ASN A 124 4.21 -7.05 -26.17
N ASN A 125 4.37 -8.25 -25.64
CA ASN A 125 5.17 -8.56 -24.48
C ASN A 125 5.89 -9.92 -24.69
N TRP A 126 6.86 -10.25 -23.85
CA TRP A 126 7.71 -11.43 -23.95
C TRP A 126 7.83 -12.16 -22.62
N LEU A 127 8.32 -13.40 -22.68
CA LEU A 127 8.67 -14.19 -21.49
C LEU A 127 10.03 -13.73 -20.95
N ASP A 128 10.02 -12.93 -19.89
CA ASP A 128 11.23 -12.39 -19.25
C ASP A 128 11.82 -13.38 -18.23
N ASP A 129 12.87 -14.07 -18.63
CA ASP A 129 13.67 -14.98 -17.82
C ASP A 129 14.99 -14.35 -17.32
N SER A 130 15.14 -13.03 -17.49
CA SER A 130 16.36 -12.34 -17.09
C SER A 130 16.56 -12.35 -15.57
N ALA A 131 17.80 -12.07 -15.16
CA ALA A 131 18.13 -11.86 -13.75
C ALA A 131 17.43 -10.63 -13.14
N GLN A 132 16.98 -9.68 -13.98
CA GLN A 132 16.31 -8.45 -13.55
C GLN A 132 14.78 -8.47 -13.74
N ARG A 133 14.20 -9.60 -14.13
CA ARG A 133 12.75 -9.76 -14.37
C ARG A 133 11.83 -9.28 -13.24
N GLY A 134 12.37 -9.17 -12.01
CA GLY A 134 11.63 -8.72 -10.83
C GLY A 134 11.04 -7.31 -10.97
N SER A 135 11.76 -6.35 -11.57
CA SER A 135 11.26 -4.98 -11.76
C SER A 135 10.05 -4.94 -12.71
N ARG A 136 10.13 -5.71 -13.81
CA ARG A 136 9.03 -5.88 -14.76
C ARG A 136 7.84 -6.60 -14.14
N ALA A 137 8.11 -7.67 -13.38
CA ALA A 137 7.06 -8.40 -12.66
C ALA A 137 6.33 -7.49 -11.67
N GLN A 138 7.06 -6.63 -10.94
CA GLN A 138 6.46 -5.65 -10.02
C GLN A 138 5.55 -4.65 -10.75
N LEU A 139 6.00 -4.08 -11.87
CA LEU A 139 5.19 -3.18 -12.71
C LEU A 139 3.88 -3.85 -13.16
N MET A 140 3.95 -5.10 -13.63
CA MET A 140 2.77 -5.84 -14.08
C MET A 140 1.83 -6.21 -12.93
N CYS A 141 2.38 -6.62 -11.78
CA CYS A 141 1.59 -6.92 -10.57
C CYS A 141 0.90 -5.68 -10.02
N GLU A 142 1.48 -4.49 -10.21
CA GLU A 142 0.86 -3.21 -9.81
C GLU A 142 -0.26 -2.80 -10.76
N LEU A 143 -0.07 -2.95 -12.08
CA LEU A 143 -1.08 -2.57 -13.07
C LEU A 143 -2.26 -3.54 -13.12
N ARG A 144 -2.00 -4.85 -13.14
CA ARG A 144 -2.99 -5.90 -13.43
C ARG A 144 -4.29 -5.81 -12.60
N PRO A 145 -4.27 -5.57 -11.27
CA PRO A 145 -5.48 -5.52 -10.45
C PRO A 145 -6.47 -4.42 -10.85
N HIS A 146 -6.00 -3.38 -11.55
CA HIS A 146 -6.82 -2.24 -11.94
C HIS A 146 -7.65 -2.48 -13.21
N PHE A 147 -7.34 -3.54 -13.98
CA PHE A 147 -7.99 -3.87 -15.24
C PHE A 147 -8.80 -5.17 -15.12
N ASP A 148 -9.86 -5.31 -15.91
CA ASP A 148 -10.64 -6.54 -15.95
C ASP A 148 -9.82 -7.64 -16.64
N PHE A 149 -9.17 -7.28 -17.75
CA PHE A 149 -8.41 -8.21 -18.57
C PHE A 149 -6.97 -7.73 -18.83
N LEU A 150 -6.07 -8.70 -19.01
CA LEU A 150 -4.71 -8.52 -19.49
C LEU A 150 -4.47 -9.56 -20.58
N ILE A 151 -4.19 -9.10 -21.79
CA ILE A 151 -3.84 -9.93 -22.94
C ILE A 151 -2.38 -9.64 -23.29
N GLU A 152 -1.51 -10.62 -23.06
CA GLU A 152 -0.10 -10.56 -23.38
C GLU A 152 0.18 -11.40 -24.63
N SER A 153 0.82 -10.80 -25.64
CA SER A 153 1.10 -11.49 -26.91
C SER A 153 1.81 -12.83 -26.74
N CYS A 154 2.80 -12.89 -25.84
CA CYS A 154 3.59 -14.10 -25.57
C CYS A 154 2.81 -15.21 -24.85
N ARG A 155 1.63 -14.90 -24.31
CA ARG A 155 0.74 -15.88 -23.66
C ARG A 155 -0.31 -16.42 -24.61
N VAL A 156 -0.72 -15.61 -25.59
CA VAL A 156 -1.76 -15.98 -26.56
C VAL A 156 -1.20 -16.43 -27.92
N GLY A 157 0.11 -16.31 -28.13
CA GLY A 157 0.76 -16.73 -29.37
C GLY A 157 0.48 -15.83 -30.57
N MET A 158 0.00 -14.60 -30.33
CA MET A 158 -0.37 -13.63 -31.36
C MET A 158 0.17 -12.26 -30.96
N ALA A 159 0.60 -11.43 -31.91
CA ALA A 159 1.13 -10.10 -31.64
C ALA A 159 0.46 -9.05 -32.54
N LYS A 160 0.28 -7.83 -32.01
CA LYS A 160 -0.09 -6.67 -32.84
C LYS A 160 0.98 -6.47 -33.93
N PRO A 161 0.62 -6.20 -35.20
CA PRO A 161 -0.70 -5.84 -35.71
C PRO A 161 -1.51 -6.99 -36.34
N ASP A 162 -1.31 -8.26 -35.95
CA ASP A 162 -2.10 -9.38 -36.49
C ASP A 162 -3.62 -9.18 -36.21
N PRO A 163 -4.49 -9.18 -37.24
CA PRO A 163 -5.95 -9.07 -37.07
C PRO A 163 -6.56 -10.04 -36.04
N GLN A 164 -5.98 -11.22 -35.84
CA GLN A 164 -6.50 -12.24 -34.93
C GLN A 164 -6.45 -11.81 -33.46
N ILE A 165 -5.42 -11.07 -33.05
CA ILE A 165 -5.29 -10.62 -31.64
C ILE A 165 -6.40 -9.63 -31.27
N TYR A 166 -6.85 -8.82 -32.22
CA TYR A 166 -7.93 -7.85 -32.00
C TYR A 166 -9.29 -8.55 -31.93
N LYS A 167 -9.51 -9.61 -32.72
CA LYS A 167 -10.71 -10.44 -32.59
C LYS A 167 -10.78 -11.13 -31.24
N LEU A 168 -9.67 -11.74 -30.80
CA LEU A 168 -9.56 -12.33 -29.46
C LEU A 168 -9.86 -11.31 -28.36
N MET A 169 -9.38 -10.08 -28.50
CA MET A 169 -9.65 -8.99 -27.56
C MET A 169 -11.15 -8.63 -27.51
N LEU A 170 -11.81 -8.49 -28.67
CA LEU A 170 -13.25 -8.22 -28.74
C LEU A 170 -14.08 -9.35 -28.11
N ASP A 171 -13.71 -10.61 -28.39
CA ASP A 171 -14.36 -11.80 -27.81
C ASP A 171 -14.18 -11.83 -26.28
N THR A 172 -12.99 -11.47 -25.78
CA THR A 172 -12.68 -11.40 -24.35
C THR A 172 -13.52 -10.31 -23.66
N LEU A 173 -13.65 -9.15 -24.29
CA LEU A 173 -14.47 -8.04 -23.79
C LEU A 173 -15.97 -8.28 -23.96
N LYS A 174 -16.37 -9.23 -24.82
CA LYS A 174 -17.76 -9.43 -25.26
C LYS A 174 -18.37 -8.14 -25.81
N ALA A 175 -17.58 -7.43 -26.62
CA ALA A 175 -17.90 -6.11 -27.16
C ALA A 175 -17.82 -6.09 -28.69
N GLU A 176 -18.71 -5.33 -29.32
CA GLU A 176 -18.64 -5.03 -30.75
C GLU A 176 -17.58 -3.96 -31.01
N PRO A 177 -16.95 -3.91 -32.20
CA PRO A 177 -15.88 -2.95 -32.48
C PRO A 177 -16.26 -1.49 -32.20
N ASN A 178 -17.46 -1.06 -32.58
CA ASN A 178 -17.92 0.32 -32.39
C ASN A 178 -18.19 0.70 -30.91
N GLU A 179 -18.03 -0.22 -29.98
CA GLU A 179 -18.18 -0.03 -28.54
C GLU A 179 -16.84 0.15 -27.81
N VAL A 180 -15.72 0.00 -28.53
CA VAL A 180 -14.36 -0.03 -27.97
C VAL A 180 -13.58 1.21 -28.39
N VAL A 181 -12.90 1.83 -27.42
CA VAL A 181 -11.80 2.78 -27.66
C VAL A 181 -10.47 2.11 -27.38
N PHE A 182 -9.52 2.27 -28.30
CA PHE A 182 -8.21 1.64 -28.27
C PHE A 182 -7.10 2.70 -28.27
N LEU A 183 -6.20 2.63 -27.29
CA LEU A 183 -5.08 3.55 -27.11
C LEU A 183 -3.76 2.81 -27.34
N ASP A 184 -2.93 3.30 -28.27
CA ASP A 184 -1.62 2.74 -28.62
C ASP A 184 -0.67 3.87 -29.02
N ASP A 185 0.62 3.76 -28.72
CA ASP A 185 1.63 4.73 -29.16
C ASP A 185 2.19 4.42 -30.57
N VAL A 186 1.88 3.22 -31.11
CA VAL A 186 2.35 2.77 -32.42
C VAL A 186 1.22 2.81 -33.46
N GLY A 187 1.28 3.78 -34.37
CA GLY A 187 0.26 3.97 -35.40
C GLY A 187 -0.01 2.75 -36.30
N THR A 188 0.97 1.89 -36.55
CA THR A 188 0.77 0.66 -37.34
C THR A 188 -0.10 -0.38 -36.62
N HIS A 189 -0.13 -0.37 -35.28
CA HIS A 189 -1.05 -1.21 -34.50
C HIS A 189 -2.49 -0.67 -34.52
N LEU A 190 -2.69 0.62 -34.76
CA LEU A 190 -4.02 1.22 -34.79
C LEU A 190 -4.76 1.05 -36.12
N LYS A 191 -4.03 0.75 -37.22
CA LYS A 191 -4.65 0.60 -38.54
C LYS A 191 -5.67 -0.56 -38.59
N PRO A 192 -5.34 -1.81 -38.20
CA PRO A 192 -6.31 -2.90 -38.19
C PRO A 192 -7.48 -2.64 -37.24
N VAL A 193 -7.22 -1.93 -36.13
CA VAL A 193 -8.23 -1.56 -35.14
C VAL A 193 -9.27 -0.61 -35.75
N ARG A 194 -8.81 0.39 -36.51
CA ARG A 194 -9.68 1.32 -37.23
C ARG A 194 -10.45 0.63 -38.35
N ASP A 195 -9.80 -0.28 -39.07
CA ASP A 195 -10.43 -1.05 -40.15
C ASP A 195 -11.57 -1.95 -39.62
N LEU A 196 -11.49 -2.38 -38.36
CA LEU A 196 -12.57 -3.10 -37.65
C LEU A 196 -13.70 -2.19 -37.16
N GLY A 197 -13.55 -0.86 -37.17
CA GLY A 197 -14.57 0.10 -36.75
C GLY A 197 -14.49 0.56 -35.29
N MET A 198 -13.38 0.30 -34.60
CA MET A 198 -13.14 0.79 -33.23
C MET A 198 -12.70 2.26 -33.23
N ALA A 199 -12.98 2.98 -32.14
CA ALA A 199 -12.38 4.28 -31.90
C ALA A 199 -10.89 4.11 -31.56
N THR A 200 -10.01 4.90 -32.18
CA THR A 200 -8.55 4.80 -31.97
C THR A 200 -7.96 6.12 -31.50
N ILE A 201 -7.06 6.08 -30.53
CA ILE A 201 -6.28 7.23 -30.08
C ILE A 201 -4.80 6.88 -30.22
N LEU A 202 -4.07 7.70 -30.97
CA LEU A 202 -2.62 7.58 -31.10
C LEU A 202 -1.96 8.37 -29.97
N VAL A 203 -1.28 7.67 -29.06
CA VAL A 203 -0.72 8.27 -27.86
C VAL A 203 0.69 8.78 -28.15
N HIS A 204 0.84 10.09 -28.19
CA HIS A 204 2.15 10.76 -28.24
C HIS A 204 2.47 11.49 -26.94
N ASP A 205 1.47 12.21 -26.43
CA ASP A 205 1.48 12.95 -25.19
C ASP A 205 0.27 12.50 -24.38
N THR A 206 0.47 12.37 -23.06
CA THR A 206 -0.57 11.84 -22.17
C THR A 206 -1.75 12.79 -22.08
N ASP A 207 -1.52 14.10 -21.92
CA ASP A 207 -2.60 15.06 -21.76
C ASP A 207 -3.46 15.15 -23.02
N THR A 208 -2.82 15.17 -24.19
CA THR A 208 -3.51 15.18 -25.49
C THR A 208 -4.34 13.91 -25.69
N ALA A 209 -3.77 12.74 -25.40
CA ALA A 209 -4.49 11.46 -25.47
C ALA A 209 -5.69 11.42 -24.51
N LEU A 210 -5.53 11.96 -23.29
CA LEU A 210 -6.62 12.05 -22.31
C LEU A 210 -7.72 13.02 -22.76
N ARG A 211 -7.39 14.14 -23.42
CA ARG A 211 -8.40 15.05 -24.02
C ARG A 211 -9.21 14.34 -25.10
N GLU A 212 -8.55 13.57 -25.95
CA GLU A 212 -9.23 12.77 -26.98
C GLU A 212 -10.09 11.69 -26.36
N LEU A 213 -9.58 10.99 -25.33
CA LEU A 213 -10.31 9.95 -24.61
C LEU A 213 -11.56 10.52 -23.90
N GLU A 214 -11.43 11.65 -23.23
CA GLU A 214 -12.56 12.38 -22.61
C GLU A 214 -13.60 12.77 -23.66
N LYS A 215 -13.16 13.28 -24.82
CA LYS A 215 -14.05 13.68 -25.92
C LYS A 215 -14.86 12.51 -26.49
N VAL A 216 -14.23 11.34 -26.70
CA VAL A 216 -14.93 10.19 -27.30
C VAL A 216 -15.78 9.42 -26.29
N THR A 217 -15.39 9.38 -25.02
CA THR A 217 -16.14 8.68 -23.96
C THR A 217 -17.23 9.55 -23.33
N GLY A 218 -17.09 10.87 -23.37
CA GLY A 218 -17.95 11.82 -22.65
C GLY A 218 -17.74 11.78 -21.13
N VAL A 219 -16.68 11.12 -20.65
CA VAL A 219 -16.31 11.04 -19.23
C VAL A 219 -15.22 12.07 -18.96
N GLN A 220 -15.37 12.88 -17.91
CA GLN A 220 -14.31 13.80 -17.47
C GLN A 220 -13.13 12.99 -16.92
N LEU A 221 -11.96 13.12 -17.56
CA LEU A 221 -10.72 12.41 -17.22
C LEU A 221 -9.59 13.38 -16.88
N LEU A 222 -9.70 14.64 -17.31
CA LEU A 222 -8.77 15.70 -16.96
C LEU A 222 -9.27 16.52 -15.77
N GLN A 223 -8.33 16.98 -14.95
CA GLN A 223 -8.60 17.82 -13.76
C GLN A 223 -9.54 17.16 -12.73
N THR A 224 -9.69 15.83 -12.76
CA THR A 224 -10.37 15.09 -11.70
C THR A 224 -9.56 15.19 -10.40
N PRO A 225 -10.22 15.32 -9.24
CA PRO A 225 -9.55 15.18 -7.95
C PRO A 225 -8.74 13.89 -7.92
N ALA A 226 -7.57 13.91 -7.28
CA ALA A 226 -6.75 12.71 -7.11
C ALA A 226 -7.62 11.59 -6.50
N LEU A 227 -7.63 10.40 -7.14
CA LEU A 227 -8.35 9.28 -6.54
C LEU A 227 -7.75 8.97 -5.17
N PRO A 228 -8.57 8.52 -4.20
CA PRO A 228 -8.04 8.00 -2.96
C PRO A 228 -7.09 6.84 -3.27
N PRO A 229 -6.11 6.57 -2.39
CA PRO A 229 -5.25 5.41 -2.52
C PRO A 229 -6.06 4.13 -2.70
N THR A 230 -5.47 3.13 -3.35
CA THR A 230 -6.09 1.81 -3.49
C THR A 230 -6.48 1.26 -2.11
N SER A 231 -7.75 0.91 -1.95
CA SER A 231 -8.26 0.23 -0.75
C SER A 231 -8.04 -1.29 -0.85
N CYS A 232 -8.38 -2.01 0.20
CA CYS A 232 -8.37 -3.47 0.24
C CYS A 232 -9.78 -4.03 0.02
N ASP A 233 -9.88 -5.08 -0.80
CA ASP A 233 -11.01 -6.01 -0.75
C ASP A 233 -10.67 -7.10 0.28
N PRO A 234 -11.42 -7.21 1.40
CA PRO A 234 -11.18 -8.22 2.41
C PRO A 234 -11.10 -9.65 1.86
N SER A 235 -11.89 -9.97 0.83
CA SER A 235 -11.91 -11.33 0.26
C SER A 235 -10.68 -11.68 -0.59
N ALA A 236 -9.93 -10.66 -1.01
CA ALA A 236 -8.78 -10.81 -1.91
C ALA A 236 -7.42 -10.83 -1.18
N LEU A 237 -7.41 -10.67 0.15
CA LEU A 237 -6.19 -10.63 0.96
C LEU A 237 -5.78 -12.00 1.50
N SER A 238 -4.49 -12.14 1.83
CA SER A 238 -3.99 -13.29 2.57
C SER A 238 -4.30 -13.12 4.06
N HIS A 239 -5.08 -14.04 4.62
CA HIS A 239 -5.41 -14.07 6.04
C HIS A 239 -4.53 -15.08 6.79
N GLY A 240 -3.81 -14.60 7.80
CA GLY A 240 -2.95 -15.41 8.65
C GLY A 240 -3.47 -15.49 10.09
N TYR A 241 -3.19 -16.62 10.76
CA TYR A 241 -3.56 -16.85 12.16
C TYR A 241 -2.38 -17.42 12.93
N VAL A 242 -2.06 -16.82 14.07
CA VAL A 242 -0.96 -17.25 14.94
C VAL A 242 -1.52 -17.56 16.33
N LEU A 243 -1.37 -18.81 16.77
CA LEU A 243 -1.64 -19.20 18.15
C LEU A 243 -0.50 -18.71 19.06
N ILE A 244 -0.75 -17.67 19.85
CA ILE A 244 0.25 -17.04 20.73
C ILE A 244 0.31 -17.72 22.11
N LYS A 245 -0.82 -18.28 22.58
CA LYS A 245 -0.89 -19.15 23.77
C LYS A 245 -2.12 -20.06 23.67
N PRO A 246 -2.27 -21.11 24.51
CA PRO A 246 -3.42 -22.01 24.43
C PRO A 246 -4.75 -21.24 24.44
N GLY A 247 -5.58 -21.47 23.42
CA GLY A 247 -6.88 -20.81 23.28
C GLY A 247 -6.87 -19.35 22.80
N VAL A 248 -5.70 -18.71 22.65
CA VAL A 248 -5.59 -17.31 22.22
C VAL A 248 -4.78 -17.22 20.94
N ARG A 249 -5.43 -16.75 19.87
CA ARG A 249 -4.82 -16.50 18.56
C ARG A 249 -4.90 -15.03 18.17
N LEU A 250 -3.95 -14.60 17.35
CA LEU A 250 -4.01 -13.34 16.63
C LEU A 250 -4.23 -13.61 15.15
N HIS A 251 -5.19 -12.90 14.57
CA HIS A 251 -5.42 -12.79 13.15
C HIS A 251 -4.67 -11.58 12.58
N PHE A 252 -4.19 -11.69 11.36
CA PHE A 252 -3.62 -10.59 10.60
C PHE A 252 -3.87 -10.79 9.10
N VAL A 253 -3.94 -9.69 8.36
CA VAL A 253 -3.83 -9.72 6.90
C VAL A 253 -2.42 -9.41 6.46
N GLU A 254 -2.02 -10.01 5.34
CA GLU A 254 -0.67 -9.91 4.81
C GLU A 254 -0.66 -9.52 3.33
N MET A 255 0.21 -8.55 2.99
CA MET A 255 0.44 -8.15 1.61
C MET A 255 1.89 -7.70 1.39
N GLY A 256 2.42 -7.97 0.20
CA GLY A 256 3.74 -7.51 -0.22
C GLY A 256 4.89 -8.39 0.23
N SER A 257 6.10 -7.90 -0.01
CA SER A 257 7.35 -8.60 0.30
C SER A 257 8.43 -7.60 0.68
N GLY A 258 9.47 -8.08 1.37
CA GLY A 258 10.55 -7.23 1.88
C GLY A 258 10.49 -7.08 3.40
N PRO A 259 11.01 -5.96 3.94
CA PRO A 259 10.98 -5.66 5.37
C PRO A 259 9.58 -5.78 6.01
N ALA A 260 9.48 -6.49 7.14
CA ALA A 260 8.22 -6.67 7.85
C ALA A 260 7.78 -5.36 8.53
N VAL A 261 6.56 -4.92 8.26
CA VAL A 261 5.89 -3.76 8.87
C VAL A 261 4.60 -4.24 9.53
N CYS A 262 4.56 -4.19 10.86
CA CYS A 262 3.42 -4.59 11.67
C CYS A 262 2.55 -3.36 11.98
N LEU A 263 1.31 -3.35 11.48
CA LEU A 263 0.34 -2.28 11.69
C LEU A 263 -0.61 -2.66 12.84
N CYS A 264 -0.68 -1.80 13.84
CA CYS A 264 -1.47 -1.98 15.07
C CYS A 264 -2.56 -0.88 15.14
N HIS A 265 -3.82 -1.24 14.97
CA HIS A 265 -4.95 -0.29 15.07
C HIS A 265 -5.27 0.06 16.53
N GLY A 266 -6.15 1.06 16.74
CA GLY A 266 -6.65 1.50 18.03
C GLY A 266 -8.08 1.07 18.35
N PHE A 267 -8.77 1.85 19.17
CA PHE A 267 -10.13 1.59 19.63
C PHE A 267 -11.17 2.50 18.95
N PRO A 268 -12.36 1.98 18.56
CA PRO A 268 -12.71 0.58 18.33
C PRO A 268 -12.62 0.26 16.83
N GLU A 269 -11.48 -0.28 16.41
CA GLU A 269 -11.14 -0.43 14.99
C GLU A 269 -10.95 -1.90 14.55
N SER A 270 -10.25 -2.11 13.45
CA SER A 270 -9.84 -3.41 12.90
C SER A 270 -8.59 -3.24 12.04
N TRP A 271 -7.97 -4.35 11.61
CA TRP A 271 -6.97 -4.32 10.53
C TRP A 271 -7.43 -3.49 9.32
N PHE A 272 -8.74 -3.47 9.04
CA PHE A 272 -9.35 -2.76 7.91
C PHE A 272 -9.30 -1.23 7.99
N SER A 273 -8.97 -0.66 9.16
CA SER A 273 -8.62 0.76 9.26
C SER A 273 -7.37 1.11 8.46
N TRP A 274 -6.50 0.13 8.19
CA TRP A 274 -5.29 0.29 7.39
C TRP A 274 -5.49 0.00 5.88
N ARG A 275 -6.74 -0.12 5.41
CA ARG A 275 -7.07 -0.55 4.03
C ARG A 275 -6.42 0.27 2.93
N TYR A 276 -6.09 1.53 3.19
CA TYR A 276 -5.39 2.42 2.25
C TYR A 276 -3.86 2.37 2.38
N GLN A 277 -3.34 1.94 3.52
CA GLN A 277 -1.89 1.85 3.80
C GLN A 277 -1.34 0.49 3.35
N ILE A 278 -2.11 -0.60 3.51
CA ILE A 278 -1.66 -1.95 3.18
C ILE A 278 -1.15 -2.04 1.72
N PRO A 279 -1.92 -1.62 0.69
CA PRO A 279 -1.45 -1.71 -0.69
C PRO A 279 -0.28 -0.76 -0.97
N ALA A 280 -0.34 0.47 -0.45
CA ALA A 280 0.70 1.48 -0.69
C ALA A 280 2.05 1.08 -0.10
N LEU A 281 2.06 0.55 1.13
CA LEU A 281 3.28 0.06 1.78
C LEU A 281 3.80 -1.22 1.12
N ALA A 282 2.91 -2.13 0.72
CA ALA A 282 3.30 -3.33 -0.01
C ALA A 282 3.96 -2.99 -1.35
N GLN A 283 3.38 -2.03 -2.08
CA GLN A 283 3.89 -1.52 -3.35
C GLN A 283 5.24 -0.80 -3.18
N ALA A 284 5.44 -0.09 -2.07
CA ALA A 284 6.73 0.48 -1.70
C ALA A 284 7.80 -0.59 -1.35
N GLY A 285 7.46 -1.88 -1.38
CA GLY A 285 8.36 -3.01 -1.18
C GLY A 285 8.57 -3.36 0.29
N PHE A 286 7.48 -3.32 1.06
CA PHE A 286 7.42 -3.80 2.44
C PHE A 286 6.50 -5.02 2.53
N ARG A 287 6.77 -5.91 3.48
CA ARG A 287 5.87 -7.01 3.87
C ARG A 287 4.97 -6.50 4.98
N VAL A 288 3.73 -6.15 4.65
CA VAL A 288 2.77 -5.56 5.59
C VAL A 288 2.04 -6.67 6.34
N LEU A 289 1.96 -6.55 7.66
CA LEU A 289 1.21 -7.40 8.58
C LEU A 289 0.23 -6.50 9.34
N ALA A 290 -1.02 -6.40 8.88
CA ALA A 290 -2.04 -5.60 9.58
C ALA A 290 -2.84 -6.51 10.52
N VAL A 291 -2.69 -6.29 11.82
CA VAL A 291 -3.14 -7.22 12.85
C VAL A 291 -4.53 -6.80 13.33
N ASP A 292 -5.47 -7.75 13.45
CA ASP A 292 -6.60 -7.54 14.35
C ASP A 292 -6.05 -7.65 15.77
N MET A 293 -5.99 -6.54 16.49
CA MET A 293 -5.44 -6.54 17.84
C MET A 293 -6.26 -7.46 18.74
N LYS A 294 -5.66 -7.94 19.83
CA LYS A 294 -6.35 -8.83 20.78
C LYS A 294 -7.67 -8.19 21.24
N GLY A 295 -8.76 -8.97 21.22
CA GLY A 295 -10.11 -8.46 21.48
C GLY A 295 -10.92 -8.07 20.25
N TYR A 296 -10.32 -8.00 19.05
CA TYR A 296 -10.96 -7.49 17.85
C TYR A 296 -11.07 -8.53 16.74
N GLY A 297 -12.09 -8.37 15.88
CA GLY A 297 -12.24 -9.11 14.64
C GLY A 297 -12.12 -10.62 14.80
N GLU A 298 -11.12 -11.21 14.13
CA GLU A 298 -10.90 -12.66 14.13
C GLU A 298 -9.84 -13.14 15.14
N SER A 299 -9.22 -12.21 15.84
CA SER A 299 -8.37 -12.47 16.99
C SER A 299 -9.21 -12.88 18.20
N SER A 300 -8.60 -13.65 19.10
CA SER A 300 -9.27 -14.08 20.33
C SER A 300 -9.60 -12.88 21.24
N ALA A 301 -10.75 -12.95 21.91
CA ALA A 301 -11.23 -11.95 22.86
C ALA A 301 -11.50 -12.56 24.24
N PRO A 302 -10.45 -12.92 25.01
CA PRO A 302 -10.63 -13.42 26.38
C PRO A 302 -11.37 -12.38 27.25
N PRO A 303 -12.27 -12.76 28.16
CA PRO A 303 -13.10 -11.80 28.90
C PRO A 303 -12.38 -11.10 30.06
N GLU A 304 -11.23 -11.60 30.51
CA GLU A 304 -10.48 -11.10 31.66
C GLU A 304 -9.86 -9.72 31.37
N ILE A 305 -9.91 -8.80 32.34
CA ILE A 305 -9.42 -7.42 32.13
C ILE A 305 -7.89 -7.42 31.98
N GLU A 306 -7.19 -8.14 32.84
CA GLU A 306 -5.73 -8.21 32.92
C GLU A 306 -5.05 -8.73 31.64
N GLU A 307 -5.79 -9.48 30.81
CA GLU A 307 -5.35 -9.99 29.51
C GLU A 307 -5.03 -8.88 28.50
N TYR A 308 -5.47 -7.65 28.80
CA TYR A 308 -5.33 -6.44 27.99
C TYR A 308 -4.42 -5.39 28.63
N SER A 309 -3.65 -5.76 29.66
CA SER A 309 -2.56 -4.90 30.14
C SER A 309 -1.46 -4.79 29.07
N LEU A 310 -0.81 -3.63 28.99
CA LEU A 310 0.24 -3.37 27.99
C LEU A 310 1.40 -4.37 28.11
N GLU A 311 1.73 -4.82 29.33
CA GLU A 311 2.75 -5.85 29.53
C GLU A 311 2.38 -7.17 28.83
N VAL A 312 1.13 -7.62 28.97
CA VAL A 312 0.64 -8.85 28.33
C VAL A 312 0.58 -8.67 26.82
N LEU A 313 0.01 -7.56 26.35
CA LEU A 313 -0.14 -7.27 24.92
C LEU A 313 1.22 -7.17 24.21
N CYS A 314 2.23 -6.51 24.81
CA CYS A 314 3.57 -6.47 24.25
C CYS A 314 4.20 -7.88 24.19
N LYS A 315 4.06 -8.71 25.24
CA LYS A 315 4.55 -10.11 25.22
C LYS A 315 3.86 -10.96 24.16
N ASP A 316 2.56 -10.74 23.96
CA ASP A 316 1.77 -11.40 22.92
C ASP A 316 2.32 -11.04 21.52
N MET A 317 2.65 -9.76 21.27
CA MET A 317 3.27 -9.32 20.01
C MET A 317 4.70 -9.84 19.81
N VAL A 318 5.50 -9.98 20.88
CA VAL A 318 6.81 -10.63 20.82
C VAL A 318 6.67 -12.11 20.42
N THR A 319 5.67 -12.79 20.98
CA THR A 319 5.37 -14.20 20.67
C THR A 319 4.85 -14.36 19.24
N PHE A 320 4.01 -13.43 18.79
CA PHE A 320 3.54 -13.34 17.41
C PHE A 320 4.71 -13.32 16.42
N LEU A 321 5.69 -12.41 16.62
CA LEU A 321 6.89 -12.36 15.78
C LEU A 321 7.71 -13.66 15.84
N ASN A 322 7.89 -14.25 17.02
CA ASN A 322 8.61 -15.52 17.18
C ASN A 322 7.98 -16.65 16.34
N LYS A 323 6.66 -16.78 16.39
CA LYS A 323 5.91 -17.82 15.69
C LYS A 323 5.94 -17.65 14.17
N LEU A 324 6.04 -16.42 13.69
CA LEU A 324 6.24 -16.11 12.26
C LEU A 324 7.70 -16.22 11.80
N GLY A 325 8.64 -16.55 12.70
CA GLY A 325 10.07 -16.60 12.38
C GLY A 325 10.68 -15.21 12.14
N LEU A 326 10.04 -14.15 12.65
CA LEU A 326 10.47 -12.77 12.49
C LEU A 326 11.31 -12.36 13.70
N SER A 327 12.61 -12.14 13.48
CA SER A 327 13.48 -11.56 14.49
C SER A 327 13.05 -10.14 14.85
N GLN A 328 12.65 -9.36 13.85
CA GLN A 328 12.22 -7.96 13.97
C GLN A 328 11.07 -7.63 13.02
N ALA A 329 10.36 -6.55 13.37
CA ALA A 329 9.46 -5.83 12.48
C ALA A 329 9.53 -4.33 12.80
N VAL A 330 9.23 -3.50 11.80
CA VAL A 330 8.83 -2.10 12.06
C VAL A 330 7.44 -2.13 12.68
N PHE A 331 7.21 -1.35 13.72
CA PHE A 331 5.88 -1.25 14.35
C PHE A 331 5.28 0.13 14.08
N ILE A 332 4.09 0.16 13.51
CA ILE A 332 3.33 1.39 13.27
C ILE A 332 1.99 1.26 13.99
N GLY A 333 1.70 2.18 14.90
CA GLY A 333 0.50 2.14 15.74
C GLY A 333 -0.35 3.40 15.60
N HIS A 334 -1.66 3.28 15.76
CA HIS A 334 -2.60 4.40 15.90
C HIS A 334 -3.42 4.24 17.19
N ASP A 335 -3.76 5.36 17.85
CA ASP A 335 -4.50 5.37 19.14
C ASP A 335 -3.88 4.40 20.18
N TRP A 336 -4.58 3.37 20.67
CA TRP A 336 -4.06 2.34 21.57
C TRP A 336 -2.96 1.48 20.95
N GLY A 337 -3.04 1.22 19.64
CA GLY A 337 -1.93 0.65 18.88
C GLY A 337 -0.69 1.54 18.98
N GLY A 338 -0.86 2.87 18.94
CA GLY A 338 0.21 3.86 19.15
C GLY A 338 0.84 3.75 20.55
N VAL A 339 0.01 3.60 21.60
CA VAL A 339 0.50 3.35 22.96
C VAL A 339 1.32 2.05 23.02
N LEU A 340 0.82 0.98 22.42
CA LEU A 340 1.48 -0.32 22.39
C LEU A 340 2.85 -0.25 21.72
N VAL A 341 2.95 0.37 20.54
CA VAL A 341 4.21 0.37 19.79
C VAL A 341 5.30 1.20 20.47
N TRP A 342 4.93 2.28 21.18
CA TRP A 342 5.89 3.00 22.03
C TRP A 342 6.44 2.12 23.16
N ASN A 343 5.58 1.31 23.79
CA ASN A 343 6.00 0.39 24.84
C ASN A 343 6.81 -0.79 24.28
N MET A 344 6.50 -1.28 23.07
CA MET A 344 7.35 -2.24 22.36
C MET A 344 8.76 -1.67 22.16
N ALA A 345 8.90 -0.41 21.72
CA ALA A 345 10.18 0.24 21.55
C ALA A 345 10.95 0.45 22.87
N LEU A 346 10.24 0.68 23.98
CA LEU A 346 10.83 0.92 25.30
C LEU A 346 11.31 -0.36 26.00
N PHE A 347 10.53 -1.45 25.88
CA PHE A 347 10.76 -2.70 26.62
C PHE A 347 11.36 -3.83 25.79
N TYR A 348 11.13 -3.83 24.47
CA TYR A 348 11.63 -4.84 23.53
C TYR A 348 12.37 -4.20 22.35
N PRO A 349 13.30 -3.25 22.59
CA PRO A 349 13.98 -2.56 21.52
C PRO A 349 14.67 -3.53 20.55
N GLU A 350 15.15 -4.70 20.97
CA GLU A 350 15.77 -5.72 20.12
C GLU A 350 14.82 -6.37 19.10
N ARG A 351 13.50 -6.34 19.36
CA ARG A 351 12.45 -6.82 18.45
C ARG A 351 11.97 -5.71 17.51
N VAL A 352 12.22 -4.47 17.91
CA VAL A 352 11.91 -3.24 17.17
C VAL A 352 13.20 -2.58 16.63
N ARG A 353 14.37 -3.21 16.72
CA ARG A 353 15.70 -2.70 16.26
C ARG A 353 16.50 -3.85 15.71
N ALA A 354 17.16 -3.66 14.58
CA ALA A 354 18.25 -4.56 14.20
C ALA A 354 19.57 -4.05 14.75
N GLY A 355 20.13 -4.84 15.66
CA GLY A 355 21.54 -4.85 15.99
C GLY A 355 21.94 -6.31 16.14
N GLY A 356 23.03 -6.70 15.49
CA GLY A 356 23.41 -8.10 15.30
C GLY A 356 23.52 -8.91 16.60
N SER A 357 22.89 -10.09 16.59
CA SER A 357 23.40 -11.20 17.40
C SER A 357 24.82 -11.50 16.93
N ARG A 358 25.77 -11.41 17.86
CA ARG A 358 27.08 -12.04 17.75
C ARG A 358 26.87 -13.53 17.99
N ASP A 359 26.58 -14.29 16.94
CA ASP A 359 26.87 -15.72 16.88
C ASP A 359 27.11 -16.13 15.41
N PRO A 360 28.30 -16.64 15.05
CA PRO A 360 28.55 -17.15 13.73
C PRO A 360 28.12 -18.62 13.67
N LEU A 361 26.99 -18.91 13.04
CA LEU A 361 26.78 -20.21 12.41
C LEU A 361 27.22 -20.09 10.94
N PRO A 362 28.26 -20.82 10.51
CA PRO A 362 28.73 -20.77 9.13
C PRO A 362 27.83 -21.65 8.25
N GLY A 363 27.27 -21.05 7.20
CA GLY A 363 26.79 -21.78 6.03
C GLY A 363 25.28 -21.99 5.93
N LEU A 364 24.50 -20.93 5.69
CA LEU A 364 23.25 -21.04 4.91
C LEU A 364 22.76 -19.66 4.43
N PHE A 365 22.88 -19.45 3.10
CA PHE A 365 22.15 -18.52 2.22
C PHE A 365 22.15 -16.99 2.48
N ARG A 366 22.17 -16.28 1.34
CA ARG A 366 22.27 -14.83 1.16
C ARG A 366 21.32 -14.03 2.05
N ARG A 367 21.88 -13.19 2.92
CA ARG A 367 21.16 -12.18 3.70
C ARG A 367 20.70 -11.04 2.77
N GLY A 368 19.38 -10.86 2.65
CA GLY A 368 18.77 -9.65 2.07
C GLY A 368 19.03 -8.41 2.94
N PRO A 369 18.64 -7.20 2.49
CA PRO A 369 18.93 -5.96 3.20
C PRO A 369 18.41 -6.01 4.63
N HIS A 370 19.33 -6.00 5.59
CA HIS A 370 19.02 -5.94 7.01
C HIS A 370 18.37 -4.59 7.31
N ILE A 371 17.12 -4.58 7.77
CA ILE A 371 16.45 -3.42 8.35
C ILE A 371 17.24 -2.95 9.57
N SER A 372 17.16 -1.68 9.94
CA SER A 372 17.34 -1.23 11.32
C SER A 372 15.93 -1.04 11.88
N GLY A 373 15.45 -1.91 12.77
CA GLY A 373 14.07 -1.81 13.27
C GLY A 373 13.71 -0.40 13.75
N ALA A 374 12.44 -0.03 13.55
CA ALA A 374 11.93 1.33 13.71
C ALA A 374 10.50 1.32 14.30
N VAL A 375 10.07 2.46 14.85
CA VAL A 375 8.73 2.62 15.44
C VAL A 375 8.06 3.91 14.94
N ALA A 376 6.76 3.85 14.65
CA ALA A 376 5.96 5.04 14.35
C ALA A 376 4.63 5.02 15.12
N SER A 377 4.18 6.17 15.58
CA SER A 377 2.85 6.35 16.17
C SER A 377 2.08 7.45 15.46
N LEU A 378 0.81 7.18 15.17
CA LEU A 378 -0.15 8.12 14.62
C LEU A 378 -1.04 8.64 15.74
N ASN A 379 -1.12 9.96 15.87
CA ASN A 379 -1.91 10.73 16.83
C ASN A 379 -1.43 10.60 18.29
N THR A 380 -1.03 9.40 18.71
CA THR A 380 -0.70 9.08 20.10
C THR A 380 0.75 9.45 20.47
N PRO A 381 0.95 10.44 21.36
CA PRO A 381 2.29 10.79 21.82
C PRO A 381 2.85 9.76 22.80
N PHE A 382 4.18 9.67 22.88
CA PHE A 382 4.82 8.95 23.98
C PHE A 382 4.77 9.80 25.25
N MET A 383 4.04 9.31 26.26
CA MET A 383 3.96 9.91 27.58
C MET A 383 4.47 8.91 28.62
N PRO A 384 5.69 9.07 29.16
CA PRO A 384 6.24 8.14 30.13
C PRO A 384 5.46 8.20 31.46
N SER A 385 5.32 7.04 32.11
CA SER A 385 4.72 6.95 33.44
C SER A 385 5.58 7.69 34.48
N ASN A 386 4.93 8.55 35.28
CA ASN A 386 5.55 9.25 36.39
C ASN A 386 5.24 8.50 37.69
N PRO A 387 6.25 7.95 38.41
CA PRO A 387 6.03 7.20 39.64
C PRO A 387 5.45 8.04 40.80
N ASN A 388 5.47 9.36 40.68
CA ASN A 388 4.97 10.27 41.72
C ASN A 388 3.54 10.77 41.46
N VAL A 389 2.91 10.37 40.35
CA VAL A 389 1.58 10.85 39.96
C VAL A 389 0.70 9.66 39.60
N SER A 390 -0.47 9.57 40.23
CA SER A 390 -1.42 8.50 39.92
C SER A 390 -1.98 8.68 38.49
N PRO A 391 -2.07 7.61 37.68
CA PRO A 391 -2.66 7.71 36.35
C PRO A 391 -4.12 8.18 36.40
N MET A 392 -4.86 7.79 37.43
CA MET A 392 -6.27 8.20 37.60
C MET A 392 -6.41 9.69 37.94
N GLU A 393 -5.44 10.29 38.62
CA GLU A 393 -5.43 11.73 38.88
C GLU A 393 -5.23 12.52 37.59
N ILE A 394 -4.33 12.06 36.70
CA ILE A 394 -4.09 12.67 35.39
C ILE A 394 -5.36 12.62 34.52
N ILE A 395 -6.02 11.45 34.45
CA ILE A 395 -7.24 11.27 33.68
C ILE A 395 -8.35 12.19 34.22
N LYS A 396 -8.55 12.24 35.54
CA LYS A 396 -9.56 13.11 36.17
C LYS A 396 -9.27 14.60 35.98
N ALA A 397 -7.99 14.98 35.90
CA ALA A 397 -7.59 16.38 35.73
C ALA A 397 -7.81 16.90 34.29
N ASN A 398 -7.96 16.02 33.30
CA ASN A 398 -8.19 16.42 31.91
C ASN A 398 -9.63 16.07 31.49
N PRO A 399 -10.52 17.06 31.34
CA PRO A 399 -11.93 16.83 30.96
C PRO A 399 -12.11 16.00 29.68
N VAL A 400 -11.16 16.11 28.74
CA VAL A 400 -11.19 15.42 27.44
C VAL A 400 -11.11 13.90 27.58
N PHE A 401 -10.63 13.40 28.73
CA PHE A 401 -10.57 11.96 29.03
C PHE A 401 -11.74 11.46 29.89
N ASP A 402 -12.81 12.27 30.09
CA ASP A 402 -13.96 11.83 30.89
C ASP A 402 -14.62 10.57 30.32
N TYR A 403 -14.63 10.39 29.00
CA TYR A 403 -15.07 9.14 28.36
C TYR A 403 -14.28 7.90 28.81
N GLN A 404 -12.98 8.03 29.12
CA GLN A 404 -12.19 6.90 29.61
C GLN A 404 -12.63 6.45 31.00
N LEU A 405 -13.15 7.39 31.81
CA LEU A 405 -13.75 7.09 33.11
C LEU A 405 -15.11 6.40 32.94
N TYR A 406 -15.90 6.80 31.92
CA TYR A 406 -17.14 6.10 31.55
C TYR A 406 -16.87 4.63 31.14
N PHE A 407 -15.75 4.37 30.46
CA PHE A 407 -15.36 3.01 30.03
C PHE A 407 -14.90 2.08 31.16
N GLN A 408 -14.69 2.58 32.39
CA GLN A 408 -14.12 1.75 33.47
C GLN A 408 -15.08 0.68 33.98
N GLU A 409 -16.37 0.98 34.13
CA GLU A 409 -17.34 0.05 34.71
C GLU A 409 -17.69 -1.06 33.69
N PRO A 410 -17.38 -2.34 33.98
CA PRO A 410 -17.68 -3.44 33.06
C PRO A 410 -19.17 -3.60 32.79
N GLY A 411 -19.55 -3.65 31.52
CA GLY A 411 -20.93 -3.85 31.08
C GLY A 411 -21.68 -2.55 30.75
N VAL A 412 -21.25 -1.39 31.27
CA VAL A 412 -21.94 -0.11 31.02
C VAL A 412 -21.71 0.36 29.59
N ALA A 413 -20.45 0.56 29.21
CA ALA A 413 -20.12 1.01 27.87
C ALA A 413 -20.34 -0.10 26.83
N GLU A 414 -20.15 -1.38 27.18
CA GLU A 414 -20.55 -2.51 26.32
C GLU A 414 -22.02 -2.41 25.93
N ALA A 415 -22.91 -2.20 26.91
CA ALA A 415 -24.35 -2.15 26.65
C ALA A 415 -24.73 -1.01 25.69
N GLU A 416 -24.14 0.18 25.85
CA GLU A 416 -24.40 1.31 24.94
C GLU A 416 -23.83 1.05 23.53
N LEU A 417 -22.57 0.62 23.43
CA LEU A 417 -21.87 0.45 22.16
C LEU A 417 -22.39 -0.74 21.33
N GLU A 418 -22.85 -1.80 22.00
CA GLU A 418 -23.36 -3.01 21.35
C GLU A 418 -24.85 -2.94 21.01
N GLN A 419 -25.61 -2.01 21.60
CA GLN A 419 -27.06 -1.88 21.38
C GLN A 419 -27.39 -1.71 19.90
N ASN A 420 -26.63 -0.87 19.19
CA ASN A 420 -26.75 -0.67 17.76
C ASN A 420 -25.37 -0.40 17.14
N LEU A 421 -24.73 -1.46 16.67
CA LEU A 421 -23.39 -1.40 16.06
C LEU A 421 -23.32 -0.43 14.86
N ASP A 422 -24.38 -0.37 14.05
CA ASP A 422 -24.43 0.53 12.89
C ASP A 422 -24.37 1.99 13.33
N ARG A 423 -25.21 2.35 14.31
CA ARG A 423 -25.20 3.68 14.96
C ARG A 423 -23.85 3.96 15.62
N THR A 424 -23.25 2.98 16.30
CA THR A 424 -21.96 3.11 16.95
C THR A 424 -20.85 3.51 15.97
N PHE A 425 -20.69 2.77 14.88
CA PHE A 425 -19.63 3.05 13.91
C PHE A 425 -19.90 4.31 13.08
N LYS A 426 -21.16 4.63 12.76
CA LYS A 426 -21.51 5.90 12.10
C LYS A 426 -21.31 7.13 12.98
N ASN A 427 -21.39 6.97 14.31
CA ASN A 427 -21.03 8.02 15.26
C ASN A 427 -19.51 8.15 15.42
N PHE A 428 -18.77 7.03 15.46
CA PHE A 428 -17.32 7.06 15.61
C PHE A 428 -16.62 7.59 14.36
N PHE A 429 -16.77 6.95 13.19
CA PHE A 429 -15.95 7.19 12.00
C PHE A 429 -16.37 8.43 11.21
N ARG A 430 -16.13 9.60 11.80
CA ARG A 430 -16.51 10.91 11.25
C ARG A 430 -15.30 11.80 11.10
N ALA A 431 -15.31 12.64 10.07
CA ALA A 431 -14.34 13.72 9.98
C ALA A 431 -14.53 14.73 11.13
N HIS A 432 -13.49 15.52 11.41
CA HIS A 432 -13.48 16.41 12.57
C HIS A 432 -14.61 17.46 12.58
N ASP A 433 -15.07 17.89 11.40
CA ASP A 433 -16.16 18.85 11.16
C ASP A 433 -17.54 18.19 11.04
N GLU A 434 -17.61 16.86 11.12
CA GLU A 434 -18.85 16.07 11.07
C GLU A 434 -19.24 15.49 12.43
N THR A 435 -18.40 15.62 13.46
CA THR A 435 -18.57 14.90 14.74
C THR A 435 -19.84 15.30 15.49
N PHE A 436 -20.51 14.30 16.08
CA PHE A 436 -21.60 14.48 17.04
C PHE A 436 -21.15 14.23 18.48
N LEU A 437 -20.04 13.51 18.66
CA LEU A 437 -19.61 13.02 19.97
C LEU A 437 -18.94 14.12 20.78
N THR A 438 -19.30 14.19 22.06
CA THR A 438 -18.51 14.89 23.08
C THR A 438 -17.73 13.88 23.88
N THR A 439 -16.44 14.14 24.09
CA THR A 439 -15.58 13.33 24.97
C THR A 439 -15.53 13.85 26.40
N ASN A 440 -16.07 15.06 26.61
CA ASN A 440 -16.23 15.72 27.91
C ASN A 440 -17.61 15.41 28.49
N ARG A 441 -17.70 15.35 29.83
CA ARG A 441 -18.96 15.20 30.59
C ARG A 441 -19.79 13.96 30.22
N VAL A 442 -19.19 12.95 29.60
CA VAL A 442 -19.86 11.70 29.19
C VAL A 442 -20.55 11.03 30.37
N ARG A 443 -19.89 10.97 31.53
CA ARG A 443 -20.48 10.37 32.73
C ARG A 443 -21.67 11.15 33.29
N GLU A 444 -21.62 12.47 33.18
CA GLU A 444 -22.70 13.35 33.62
C GLU A 444 -23.91 13.23 32.69
N LEU A 445 -23.67 13.14 31.38
CA LEU A 445 -24.70 12.93 30.37
C LEU A 445 -25.32 11.53 30.46
N GLY A 446 -24.57 10.55 30.99
CA GLY A 446 -25.04 9.18 31.20
C GLY A 446 -24.72 8.22 30.04
N GLY A 447 -23.91 8.64 29.08
CA GLY A 447 -23.54 7.83 27.91
C GLY A 447 -22.81 8.66 26.86
N LEU A 448 -22.10 7.97 25.97
CA LEU A 448 -21.37 8.56 24.85
C LEU A 448 -22.31 9.04 23.73
N PHE A 449 -23.46 8.37 23.55
CA PHE A 449 -24.42 8.66 22.48
C PHE A 449 -25.60 9.50 22.94
N VAL A 450 -25.58 10.00 24.18
CA VAL A 450 -26.60 10.92 24.67
C VAL A 450 -26.53 12.22 23.88
N GLY A 451 -27.63 12.55 23.19
CA GLY A 451 -27.73 13.74 22.33
C GLY A 451 -27.20 13.54 20.91
N THR A 452 -26.74 12.35 20.53
CA THR A 452 -26.41 12.03 19.14
C THR A 452 -27.63 11.50 18.38
N PRO A 453 -27.67 11.59 17.04
CA PRO A 453 -28.75 11.01 16.26
C PRO A 453 -28.87 9.49 16.44
N GLU A 454 -30.10 8.97 16.45
CA GLU A 454 -30.36 7.52 16.42
C GLU A 454 -29.98 6.90 15.06
N GLU A 455 -30.13 7.68 13.98
CA GLU A 455 -29.69 7.33 12.62
C GLU A 455 -28.71 8.40 12.13
N PRO A 456 -27.42 8.34 12.51
CA PRO A 456 -26.43 9.31 12.06
C PRO A 456 -26.24 9.22 10.54
N SER A 457 -26.05 10.37 9.89
CA SER A 457 -25.71 10.40 8.47
C SER A 457 -24.38 9.69 8.19
N LEU A 458 -24.19 9.16 6.99
CA LEU A 458 -22.91 8.58 6.60
C LEU A 458 -21.84 9.68 6.47
N SER A 459 -20.68 9.45 7.07
CA SER A 459 -19.51 10.34 7.00
C SER A 459 -18.84 10.24 5.64
N ARG A 460 -18.17 11.32 5.20
CA ARG A 460 -17.42 11.29 3.92
C ARG A 460 -16.20 10.36 3.94
N LEU A 461 -15.79 9.87 5.11
CA LEU A 461 -14.61 9.02 5.28
C LEU A 461 -14.86 7.55 4.93
N VAL A 462 -16.12 7.12 4.88
CA VAL A 462 -16.51 5.70 4.84
C VAL A 462 -17.69 5.48 3.90
N THR A 463 -17.79 4.29 3.31
CA THR A 463 -19.01 3.83 2.63
C THR A 463 -19.92 3.05 3.57
N GLU A 464 -21.13 2.71 3.14
CA GLU A 464 -22.01 1.85 3.92
C GLU A 464 -21.41 0.44 4.07
N GLU A 465 -20.76 -0.07 3.04
CA GLU A 465 -20.06 -1.37 3.06
C GLU A 465 -18.89 -1.37 4.05
N ASP A 466 -18.15 -0.26 4.15
CA ASP A 466 -17.12 -0.09 5.17
C ASP A 466 -17.74 -0.22 6.58
N ILE A 467 -18.84 0.50 6.86
CA ILE A 467 -19.54 0.41 8.15
C ILE A 467 -20.01 -1.03 8.42
N GLN A 468 -20.63 -1.67 7.44
CA GLN A 468 -21.12 -3.04 7.60
C GLN A 468 -19.97 -4.02 7.86
N PHE A 469 -18.77 -3.81 7.29
CA PHE A 469 -17.59 -4.60 7.65
C PHE A 469 -17.30 -4.53 9.15
N TYR A 470 -17.20 -3.34 9.75
CA TYR A 470 -16.96 -3.19 11.19
C TYR A 470 -18.10 -3.80 12.03
N VAL A 471 -19.35 -3.60 11.62
CA VAL A 471 -20.52 -4.22 12.27
C VAL A 471 -20.36 -5.75 12.31
N GLN A 472 -20.02 -6.39 11.20
CA GLN A 472 -19.84 -7.86 11.15
C GLN A 472 -18.66 -8.33 12.00
N GLN A 473 -17.58 -7.56 12.05
CA GLN A 473 -16.43 -7.91 12.89
C GLN A 473 -16.77 -7.83 14.39
N PHE A 474 -17.50 -6.80 14.82
CA PHE A 474 -17.83 -6.62 16.23
C PHE A 474 -19.01 -7.48 16.71
N LYS A 475 -19.84 -8.02 15.80
CA LYS A 475 -20.82 -9.07 16.16
C LYS A 475 -20.18 -10.34 16.73
N LYS A 476 -18.90 -10.60 16.44
CA LYS A 476 -18.19 -11.82 16.88
C LYS A 476 -17.88 -11.79 18.39
N SER A 477 -17.42 -10.65 18.90
CA SER A 477 -16.84 -10.55 20.25
C SER A 477 -17.30 -9.32 21.05
N GLY A 478 -18.07 -8.42 20.45
CA GLY A 478 -18.52 -7.19 21.08
C GLY A 478 -17.39 -6.23 21.46
N PHE A 479 -17.64 -5.41 22.47
CA PHE A 479 -16.78 -4.34 22.95
C PHE A 479 -16.07 -4.67 24.27
N ARG A 480 -16.38 -5.79 24.94
CA ARG A 480 -15.73 -6.15 26.21
C ARG A 480 -14.19 -6.20 26.09
N GLY A 481 -13.68 -6.98 25.14
CA GLY A 481 -12.24 -7.06 24.87
C GLY A 481 -11.63 -5.70 24.50
N PRO A 482 -12.20 -4.98 23.51
CA PRO A 482 -11.80 -3.62 23.16
C PRO A 482 -11.75 -2.64 24.36
N LEU A 483 -12.80 -2.59 25.19
CA LEU A 483 -12.89 -1.71 26.36
C LEU A 483 -11.89 -2.09 27.47
N ASN A 484 -11.53 -3.37 27.58
CA ASN A 484 -10.54 -3.82 28.56
C ASN A 484 -9.13 -3.19 28.35
N TRP A 485 -8.82 -2.67 27.16
CA TRP A 485 -7.61 -1.87 26.94
C TRP A 485 -7.57 -0.63 27.83
N TYR A 486 -8.71 0.00 28.12
CA TYR A 486 -8.83 1.16 29.01
C TYR A 486 -8.89 0.78 30.50
N ARG A 487 -9.07 -0.49 30.86
CA ARG A 487 -9.33 -0.94 32.25
C ARG A 487 -8.08 -1.41 32.99
N ASN A 488 -6.90 -1.14 32.42
CA ASN A 488 -5.61 -1.55 32.97
C ASN A 488 -4.73 -0.36 33.41
N MET A 489 -5.29 0.84 33.61
CA MET A 489 -4.53 2.08 33.86
C MET A 489 -3.48 1.94 34.97
N GLU A 490 -3.87 1.36 36.11
CA GLU A 490 -2.96 1.15 37.26
C GLU A 490 -1.86 0.12 36.94
N ARG A 491 -2.22 -1.04 36.36
CA ARG A 491 -1.24 -2.07 35.95
C ARG A 491 -0.25 -1.54 34.91
N ASN A 492 -0.77 -0.79 33.94
CA ASN A 492 0.00 -0.16 32.87
C ASN A 492 0.96 0.88 33.43
N TRP A 493 0.52 1.69 34.41
CA TRP A 493 1.38 2.64 35.10
C TRP A 493 2.47 1.95 35.91
N GLN A 494 2.14 0.92 36.71
CA GLN A 494 3.13 0.15 37.49
C GLN A 494 4.20 -0.49 36.61
N TRP A 495 3.80 -1.07 35.46
CA TRP A 495 4.74 -1.61 34.49
C TRP A 495 5.55 -0.51 33.80
N GLY A 496 4.90 0.57 33.36
CA GLY A 496 5.55 1.71 32.71
C GLY A 496 6.59 2.40 33.58
N CYS A 497 6.38 2.48 34.90
CA CYS A 497 7.37 2.98 35.86
C CYS A 497 8.67 2.14 35.91
N LYS A 498 8.65 0.86 35.50
CA LYS A 498 9.89 0.07 35.33
C LYS A 498 10.76 0.57 34.16
N GLY A 499 10.16 1.33 33.25
CA GLY A 499 10.83 2.02 32.15
C GLY A 499 11.33 3.42 32.51
N SER A 500 11.09 3.93 33.73
CA SER A 500 11.54 5.25 34.15
C SER A 500 13.06 5.41 33.97
N GLY A 501 13.48 6.53 33.37
CA GLY A 501 14.87 6.82 33.06
C GLY A 501 15.39 6.23 31.73
N ARG A 502 14.65 5.32 31.08
CA ARG A 502 14.99 4.84 29.74
C ARG A 502 14.65 5.89 28.67
N LYS A 503 15.34 5.80 27.53
CA LYS A 503 15.07 6.57 26.32
C LYS A 503 14.85 5.64 25.14
N ILE A 504 14.01 6.05 24.19
CA ILE A 504 13.84 5.34 22.92
C ILE A 504 14.90 5.89 21.96
N LEU A 505 15.88 5.05 21.60
CA LEU A 505 17.04 5.42 20.79
C LEU A 505 17.02 4.83 19.38
N ILE A 506 16.02 4.02 19.07
CA ILE A 506 15.78 3.47 17.74
C ILE A 506 15.13 4.54 16.85
N PRO A 507 15.18 4.40 15.50
CA PRO A 507 14.45 5.30 14.62
C PRO A 507 12.97 5.37 15.00
N ALA A 508 12.48 6.59 15.19
CA ALA A 508 11.15 6.84 15.71
C ALA A 508 10.45 7.96 14.92
N LEU A 509 9.17 7.78 14.62
CA LEU A 509 8.32 8.76 13.97
C LEU A 509 7.08 9.07 14.82
N MET A 510 6.80 10.35 15.04
CA MET A 510 5.52 10.82 15.59
C MET A 510 4.74 11.54 14.49
N VAL A 511 3.58 11.02 14.10
CA VAL A 511 2.65 11.70 13.18
C VAL A 511 1.52 12.33 13.99
N THR A 512 1.35 13.63 13.87
CA THR A 512 0.27 14.38 14.55
C THR A 512 -0.83 14.78 13.58
N ALA A 513 -2.09 14.75 14.02
CA ALA A 513 -3.26 15.20 13.28
C ALA A 513 -3.78 16.51 13.88
N GLU A 514 -3.93 17.55 13.05
CA GLU A 514 -4.23 18.92 13.50
C GLU A 514 -5.53 19.04 14.31
N ASN A 515 -6.59 18.35 13.86
CA ASN A 515 -7.94 18.45 14.39
C ASN A 515 -8.36 17.20 15.17
N ASP A 516 -7.40 16.38 15.63
CA ASP A 516 -7.72 15.38 16.65
C ASP A 516 -8.18 16.09 17.94
N LEU A 517 -9.42 15.83 18.32
CA LEU A 517 -10.12 16.47 19.44
C LEU A 517 -9.68 15.93 20.81
N VAL A 518 -8.98 14.78 20.83
CA VAL A 518 -8.54 14.10 22.05
C VAL A 518 -7.02 14.14 22.16
N LEU A 519 -6.33 13.64 21.14
CA LEU A 519 -4.88 13.50 21.09
C LEU A 519 -4.25 14.69 20.39
N HIS A 520 -4.50 15.89 20.93
CA HIS A 520 -4.04 17.13 20.33
C HIS A 520 -2.52 17.14 20.09
N PRO A 521 -2.04 17.71 18.96
CA PRO A 521 -0.61 17.77 18.63
C PRO A 521 0.28 18.30 19.75
N LYS A 522 -0.23 19.26 20.55
CA LYS A 522 0.46 19.87 21.69
C LYS A 522 0.90 18.86 22.76
N MET A 523 0.20 17.72 22.88
CA MET A 523 0.57 16.66 23.83
C MET A 523 1.90 15.99 23.47
N SER A 524 2.31 16.05 22.19
CA SER A 524 3.59 15.48 21.71
C SER A 524 4.79 16.41 21.91
N LYS A 525 4.60 17.64 22.40
CA LYS A 525 5.61 18.73 22.39
C LYS A 525 6.95 18.38 23.04
N HIS A 526 6.94 17.49 24.03
CA HIS A 526 8.12 17.18 24.86
C HIS A 526 8.70 15.79 24.62
N MET A 527 8.30 15.10 23.54
CA MET A 527 8.74 13.73 23.28
C MET A 527 10.25 13.63 23.05
N GLU A 528 10.90 14.65 22.52
CA GLU A 528 12.35 14.71 22.26
C GLU A 528 13.19 14.55 23.54
N ASN A 529 12.63 14.86 24.72
CA ASN A 529 13.30 14.62 26.00
C ASN A 529 13.58 13.13 26.23
N TRP A 530 12.72 12.27 25.70
CA TRP A 530 12.74 10.81 25.85
C TRP A 530 13.14 10.07 24.57
N ILE A 531 12.96 10.72 23.42
CA ILE A 531 13.23 10.18 22.08
C ILE A 531 14.11 11.20 21.33
N PRO A 532 15.43 11.25 21.59
CA PRO A 532 16.29 12.31 21.07
C PRO A 532 16.41 12.32 19.54
N ASN A 533 16.17 11.17 18.89
CA ASN A 533 16.25 11.01 17.43
C ASN A 533 14.86 11.01 16.76
N LEU A 534 13.85 11.60 17.41
CA LEU A 534 12.48 11.59 16.92
C LEU A 534 12.36 12.39 15.60
N LYS A 535 11.80 11.75 14.57
CA LYS A 535 11.28 12.44 13.38
C LYS A 535 9.79 12.72 13.55
N ARG A 536 9.28 13.71 12.81
CA ARG A 536 7.89 14.14 12.89
C ARG A 536 7.21 14.20 11.53
N GLY A 537 5.97 13.73 11.50
CA GLY A 537 4.98 14.04 10.48
C GLY A 537 3.87 14.89 11.07
N HIS A 538 3.25 15.73 10.25
CA HIS A 538 2.07 16.49 10.65
C HIS A 538 1.10 16.54 9.49
N ILE A 539 -0.16 16.22 9.76
CA ILE A 539 -1.23 16.22 8.78
C ILE A 539 -2.25 17.29 9.20
N LYS A 540 -2.38 18.29 8.35
CA LYS A 540 -3.34 19.39 8.51
C LYS A 540 -4.76 18.90 8.21
N ASP A 541 -5.75 19.60 8.77
CA ASP A 541 -7.17 19.33 8.49
C ASP A 541 -7.56 17.87 8.72
N CYS A 542 -6.94 17.20 9.69
CA CYS A 542 -7.05 15.77 9.93
C CYS A 542 -7.57 15.50 11.33
N GLY A 543 -8.62 14.69 11.44
CA GLY A 543 -9.23 14.28 12.70
C GLY A 543 -8.54 13.08 13.34
N HIS A 544 -9.29 12.34 14.16
CA HIS A 544 -8.76 11.19 14.89
C HIS A 544 -8.48 9.97 13.99
N TRP A 545 -9.32 9.73 12.98
CA TRP A 545 -9.26 8.55 12.11
C TRP A 545 -8.27 8.71 10.95
N THR A 546 -7.03 9.06 11.28
CA THR A 546 -5.98 9.53 10.35
C THR A 546 -5.77 8.64 9.13
N GLN A 547 -5.85 7.32 9.30
CA GLN A 547 -5.64 6.34 8.24
C GLN A 547 -6.65 6.47 7.10
N ILE A 548 -7.89 6.87 7.42
CA ILE A 548 -9.01 6.96 6.47
C ILE A 548 -9.42 8.42 6.19
N ASP A 549 -9.03 9.37 7.04
CA ASP A 549 -9.25 10.80 6.84
C ASP A 549 -8.31 11.36 5.76
N LYS A 550 -7.00 11.15 5.93
CA LYS A 550 -5.95 11.65 5.02
C LYS A 550 -5.02 10.53 4.57
N PRO A 551 -5.55 9.50 3.88
CA PRO A 551 -4.79 8.30 3.53
C PRO A 551 -3.59 8.58 2.62
N ALA A 552 -3.72 9.50 1.66
CA ALA A 552 -2.65 9.82 0.71
C ALA A 552 -1.47 10.52 1.40
N GLU A 553 -1.75 11.50 2.25
CA GLU A 553 -0.76 12.24 3.03
C GLU A 553 -0.05 11.32 4.02
N LEU A 554 -0.81 10.46 4.70
CA LEU A 554 -0.25 9.47 5.61
C LEU A 554 0.67 8.48 4.87
N ASN A 555 0.22 7.92 3.75
CA ASN A 555 1.02 7.00 2.95
C ASN A 555 2.35 7.63 2.54
N ARG A 556 2.32 8.88 2.08
CA ARG A 556 3.53 9.63 1.72
C ARG A 556 4.50 9.75 2.89
N ILE A 557 4.02 10.19 4.06
CA ILE A 557 4.84 10.35 5.27
C ILE A 557 5.47 9.02 5.68
N LEU A 558 4.68 7.94 5.71
CA LEU A 558 5.16 6.62 6.13
C LEU A 558 6.18 6.04 5.15
N ILE A 559 5.92 6.12 3.84
CA ILE A 559 6.84 5.58 2.82
C ILE A 559 8.16 6.35 2.85
N GLU A 560 8.14 7.68 2.86
CA GLU A 560 9.36 8.51 2.94
C GLU A 560 10.20 8.17 4.18
N TRP A 561 9.55 7.99 5.34
CA TRP A 561 10.24 7.62 6.58
C TRP A 561 10.79 6.19 6.54
N LEU A 562 10.00 5.23 6.05
CA LEU A 562 10.42 3.83 5.96
C LEU A 562 11.60 3.65 4.99
N GLU A 563 11.62 4.37 3.88
CA GLU A 563 12.73 4.33 2.92
C GLU A 563 14.02 4.94 3.47
N THR A 564 13.90 5.98 4.30
CA THR A 564 15.08 6.70 4.83
C THR A 564 15.64 6.10 6.11
N ASP A 565 14.78 5.58 7.00
CA ASP A 565 15.18 5.16 8.35
C ASP A 565 14.98 3.67 8.63
N ALA A 566 14.08 3.00 7.91
CA ALA A 566 13.80 1.57 8.13
C ALA A 566 14.51 0.66 7.12
N ARG A 567 14.86 1.15 5.93
CA ARG A 567 15.79 0.47 5.01
C ARG A 567 17.22 0.93 5.34
N ASN A 568 18.13 0.00 5.70
CA ASN A 568 19.54 0.37 5.72
C ASN A 568 19.97 0.75 4.30
N PRO A 569 20.81 1.78 4.13
CA PRO A 569 21.46 2.02 2.85
C PRO A 569 22.21 0.74 2.48
N LEU A 570 22.02 0.29 1.23
CA LEU A 570 22.86 -0.74 0.63
C LEU A 570 24.32 -0.35 0.94
N VAL A 571 25.06 -1.26 1.58
CA VAL A 571 26.51 -1.13 1.64
C VAL A 571 26.95 -1.08 0.19
N ASP A 572 27.35 0.10 -0.28
CA ASP A 572 28.03 0.27 -1.56
C ASP A 572 29.18 -0.73 -1.55
N SER A 573 29.02 -1.83 -2.28
CA SER A 573 30.14 -2.67 -2.65
C SER A 573 30.96 -1.86 -3.65
N LYS A 574 31.82 -0.98 -3.12
CA LYS A 574 33.01 -0.56 -3.83
C LYS A 574 33.85 -1.82 -4.03
N LEU A 575 33.62 -2.49 -5.15
CA LEU A 575 34.63 -3.25 -5.87
C LEU A 575 35.13 -2.36 -7.00
#